data_AF-A0A353D5J3-F1
#
_entry.id   AF-A0A353D5J3-F1
#
_cell.length_a   1.000
_cell.length_b   1.000
_cell.length_c   1.000
_cell.angle_alpha   90.00
_cell.angle_beta   90.00
_cell.angle_gamma   90.00
#
_symmetry.space_group_name_H-M   'P 1'
#
loop_
_entity.id
_entity.type
_entity.pdbx_description
1 polymer ?
#
loop_
_entity_poly.entity_id
_entity_poly.type
_entity_poly.pdbx_seq_one_letter_code
_entity_poly.pdbx_strand_id
1 'polypeptide(L)'
;MYEHEHAFMAQIVPCGEPRVFTLAEARALMPLILKITTAAHKRLEPLRTQLQENLLSEGTAESVEEEYRSIVQDWIGKLQRLGVTASNLWVVHFDTGDGHLCWRFPELRISSYHYYDDCEHGRRALDEYIELFQPDWA
;
A
#
# COMPACT_ATOMS: atom_id res chain seq x y z
N MET A 1 16.54 -16.36 27.17
CA MET A 1 17.19 -16.18 25.85
C MET A 1 16.54 -14.96 25.24
N TYR A 2 17.29 -13.88 25.07
CA TYR A 2 16.74 -12.63 24.52
C TYR A 2 16.67 -12.78 23.01
N GLU A 3 15.46 -12.86 22.46
CA GLU A 3 15.24 -12.72 21.02
C GLU A 3 15.66 -11.30 20.63
N HIS A 4 16.66 -11.21 19.75
CA HIS A 4 16.99 -9.95 19.10
C HIS A 4 15.80 -9.55 18.22
N GLU A 5 14.96 -8.64 18.71
CA GLU A 5 14.17 -7.78 17.84
C GLU A 5 15.16 -7.03 16.94
N HIS A 6 15.40 -7.56 15.74
CA HIS A 6 16.03 -6.79 14.69
C HIS A 6 15.13 -5.58 14.45
N ALA A 7 15.55 -4.43 14.97
CA ALA A 7 14.89 -3.17 14.72
C ALA A 7 14.84 -2.97 13.21
N PHE A 8 13.68 -3.24 12.62
CA PHE A 8 13.42 -3.04 11.21
C PHE A 8 13.55 -1.55 10.92
N MET A 9 14.69 -1.16 10.35
CA MET A 9 14.94 0.21 9.92
C MET A 9 14.44 0.37 8.50
N ALA A 10 13.20 0.86 8.37
CA ALA A 10 12.65 1.24 7.07
C ALA A 10 13.59 2.29 6.42
N GLN A 11 14.15 1.94 5.26
CA GLN A 11 14.98 2.87 4.49
C GLN A 11 14.07 3.87 3.79
N ILE A 12 14.36 5.16 3.97
CA ILE A 12 13.68 6.24 3.24
C ILE A 12 14.44 6.43 1.92
N VAL A 13 13.78 6.16 0.81
CA VAL A 13 14.33 6.30 -0.54
C VAL A 13 14.02 7.73 -1.03
N PRO A 14 14.89 8.36 -1.86
CA PRO A 14 14.53 9.56 -2.60
C PRO A 14 13.18 9.39 -3.28
N CYS A 15 12.32 10.41 -3.16
CA CYS A 15 10.95 10.36 -3.66
C CYS A 15 10.94 10.10 -5.17
N GLY A 16 10.46 8.93 -5.59
CA GLY A 16 10.27 8.58 -7.01
C GLY A 16 11.23 7.54 -7.59
N GLU A 17 12.17 6.98 -6.81
CA GLU A 17 12.97 5.84 -7.27
C GLU A 17 12.26 4.51 -6.97
N PRO A 18 11.94 3.69 -7.99
CA PRO A 18 11.38 2.37 -7.77
C PRO A 18 12.42 1.49 -7.08
N ARG A 19 12.04 0.94 -5.93
CA ARG A 19 12.85 -0.04 -5.21
C ARG A 19 12.34 -1.43 -5.54
N VAL A 20 13.25 -2.33 -5.88
CA VAL A 20 12.98 -3.75 -5.98
C VAL A 20 13.00 -4.38 -4.59
N PHE A 21 12.02 -5.22 -4.30
CA PHE A 21 11.81 -5.89 -3.03
C PHE A 21 11.79 -7.41 -3.21
N THR A 22 12.43 -8.09 -2.26
CA THR A 22 12.09 -9.49 -1.97
C THR A 22 10.79 -9.58 -1.18
N LEU A 23 10.15 -10.75 -1.17
CA LEU A 23 8.96 -11.01 -0.36
C LEU A 23 9.26 -10.83 1.14
N ALA A 24 10.47 -11.18 1.58
CA ALA A 24 10.91 -10.97 2.96
C ALA A 24 10.95 -9.47 3.32
N GLU A 25 11.52 -8.63 2.46
CA GLU A 25 11.55 -7.18 2.67
C GLU A 25 10.15 -6.56 2.62
N ALA A 26 9.31 -6.98 1.67
CA ALA A 26 7.93 -6.52 1.57
C ALA A 26 7.14 -6.88 2.84
N ARG A 27 7.28 -8.12 3.35
CA ARG A 27 6.69 -8.56 4.62
C ARG A 27 7.21 -7.77 5.81
N ALA A 28 8.49 -7.41 5.82
CA ALA A 28 9.07 -6.60 6.89
C ALA A 28 8.53 -5.15 6.90
N LEU A 29 8.17 -4.59 5.73
CA LEU A 29 7.50 -3.29 5.61
C LEU A 29 6.01 -3.30 5.98
N MET A 30 5.34 -4.45 5.93
CA MET A 30 3.90 -4.56 6.12
C MET A 30 3.37 -3.92 7.41
N PRO A 31 3.99 -4.10 8.60
CA PRO A 31 3.50 -3.47 9.83
C PRO A 31 3.46 -1.93 9.73
N LEU A 32 4.45 -1.33 9.05
CA LEU A 32 4.51 0.11 8.85
C LEU A 32 3.45 0.58 7.83
N ILE A 33 3.29 -0.15 6.72
CA ILE A 33 2.27 0.16 5.70
C ILE A 33 0.86 0.03 6.28
N LEU A 34 0.61 -1.00 7.10
CA LEU A 34 -0.64 -1.17 7.83
C LEU A 34 -0.90 0.02 8.76
N LYS A 35 0.11 0.48 9.51
CA LYS A 35 -0.02 1.63 10.40
C LYS A 35 -0.33 2.92 9.63
N ILE A 36 0.39 3.18 8.54
CA ILE A 36 0.20 4.35 7.67
C ILE A 36 -1.20 4.34 7.06
N THR A 37 -1.59 3.20 6.48
CA THR A 37 -2.88 3.04 5.79
C THR A 37 -4.05 3.09 6.77
N THR A 38 -3.93 2.45 7.93
CA THR A 38 -4.94 2.52 9.00
C THR A 38 -5.13 3.94 9.51
N ALA A 39 -4.05 4.69 9.70
CA ALA A 39 -4.12 6.09 10.13
C ALA A 39 -4.80 6.97 9.07
N ALA A 40 -4.46 6.79 7.79
CA ALA A 40 -5.09 7.51 6.68
C ALA A 40 -6.59 7.16 6.56
N HIS A 41 -6.93 5.86 6.61
CA HIS A 41 -8.30 5.38 6.57
C HIS A 41 -9.15 5.99 7.70
N LYS A 42 -8.64 6.00 8.94
CA LYS A 42 -9.35 6.61 10.08
C LYS A 42 -9.58 8.11 9.92
N ARG A 43 -8.66 8.83 9.27
CA ARG A 43 -8.82 10.27 8.97
C ARG A 43 -9.85 10.50 7.87
N LEU A 44 -9.96 9.58 6.90
CA LEU A 44 -10.88 9.67 5.77
C LEU A 44 -12.33 9.28 6.11
N GLU A 45 -12.55 8.41 7.09
CA GLU A 45 -13.90 7.98 7.52
C GLU A 45 -14.90 9.13 7.74
N PRO A 46 -14.62 10.15 8.58
CA PRO A 46 -15.59 11.21 8.84
C PRO A 46 -15.90 12.04 7.60
N LEU A 47 -14.90 12.28 6.73
CA LEU A 47 -15.09 13.03 5.48
C LEU A 47 -15.96 12.23 4.50
N ARG A 48 -15.77 10.92 4.44
CA ARG A 48 -16.59 10.03 3.61
C ARG A 48 -18.05 10.04 4.05
N THR A 49 -18.31 10.01 5.36
CA THR A 49 -19.67 10.13 5.91
C THR A 49 -20.30 11.47 5.52
N GLN A 50 -19.57 12.58 5.70
CA GLN A 50 -20.06 13.92 5.36
C GLN A 50 -20.40 14.07 3.87
N LEU A 51 -19.56 13.52 2.97
CA LEU A 51 -19.83 13.51 1.53
C LEU A 51 -21.02 12.63 1.15
N GLN A 52 -21.17 11.44 1.76
CA GLN A 52 -22.27 10.51 1.47
C GLN A 52 -23.62 11.04 1.92
N GLU A 53 -23.68 11.76 3.04
CA GLU A 53 -24.93 12.25 3.59
C GLU A 53 -25.49 13.46 2.82
N ASN A 54 -24.76 14.02 1.83
CA ASN A 54 -25.15 15.22 1.06
C ASN A 54 -25.60 16.40 1.95
N LEU A 55 -25.11 16.43 3.20
CA LEU A 55 -25.48 17.45 4.21
C LEU A 55 -24.67 18.74 4.07
N LEU A 56 -23.85 18.84 3.01
CA LEU A 56 -22.90 19.92 2.84
C LEU A 56 -23.46 20.98 1.90
N SER A 57 -23.41 22.24 2.30
CA SER A 57 -23.52 23.36 1.37
C SER A 57 -22.37 23.32 0.35
N GLU A 58 -22.55 23.89 -0.84
CA GLU A 58 -21.57 23.84 -1.94
C GLU A 58 -20.14 24.23 -1.49
N GLY A 59 -19.98 25.32 -0.72
CA GLY A 59 -18.66 25.72 -0.21
C GLY A 59 -18.05 24.80 0.86
N THR A 60 -18.87 24.01 1.55
CA THR A 60 -18.40 23.01 2.54
C THR A 60 -18.02 21.71 1.84
N ALA A 61 -18.71 21.35 0.75
CA ALA A 61 -18.35 20.19 -0.07
C ALA A 61 -16.95 20.33 -0.68
N GLU A 62 -16.63 21.48 -1.25
CA GLU A 62 -15.29 21.76 -1.82
C GLU A 62 -14.18 21.65 -0.75
N SER A 63 -14.42 22.18 0.46
CA SER A 63 -13.46 22.08 1.56
C SER A 63 -13.23 20.63 2.00
N VAL A 64 -14.27 19.81 2.03
CA VAL A 64 -14.18 18.39 2.41
C VAL A 64 -13.47 17.57 1.33
N GLU A 65 -13.70 17.88 0.05
CA GLU A 65 -12.99 17.27 -1.07
C GLU A 65 -11.49 17.59 -1.07
N GLU A 66 -11.13 18.83 -0.74
CA GLU A 66 -9.71 19.22 -0.64
C GLU A 66 -9.02 18.53 0.54
N GLU A 67 -9.70 18.40 1.69
CA GLU A 67 -9.16 17.64 2.83
C GLU A 67 -9.02 16.14 2.49
N TYR A 68 -10.01 15.56 1.80
CA TYR A 68 -9.95 14.19 1.30
C TYR A 68 -8.71 13.99 0.41
N ARG A 69 -8.53 14.87 -0.58
CA ARG A 69 -7.40 14.84 -1.50
C ARG A 69 -6.07 14.95 -0.77
N SER A 70 -5.97 15.87 0.19
CA SER A 70 -4.78 16.07 1.02
C SER A 70 -4.39 14.80 1.79
N ILE A 71 -5.36 14.11 2.42
CA ILE A 71 -5.09 12.87 3.15
C ILE A 71 -4.62 11.75 2.21
N VAL A 72 -5.23 11.62 1.03
CA VAL A 72 -4.84 10.63 0.03
C VAL A 72 -3.43 10.91 -0.50
N GLN A 73 -3.11 12.17 -0.80
CA GLN A 73 -1.77 12.58 -1.25
C GLN A 73 -0.71 12.34 -0.16
N ASP A 74 -1.02 12.65 1.10
CA ASP A 74 -0.17 12.35 2.25
C ASP A 74 0.11 10.85 2.39
N TRP A 75 -0.92 10.03 2.18
CA TRP A 75 -0.80 8.57 2.21
C TRP A 75 0.10 8.06 1.08
N ILE A 76 -0.16 8.47 -0.16
CA ILE A 76 0.67 8.11 -1.34
C ILE A 76 2.12 8.55 -1.11
N GLY A 77 2.36 9.79 -0.69
CA GLY A 77 3.70 10.30 -0.47
C GLY A 77 4.47 9.58 0.63
N LYS A 78 3.78 9.05 1.66
CA LYS A 78 4.41 8.18 2.67
C LYS A 78 4.79 6.82 2.09
N LEU A 79 3.96 6.23 1.24
CA LEU A 79 4.28 4.96 0.57
C LEU A 79 5.44 5.11 -0.42
N GLN A 80 5.44 6.17 -1.22
CA GLN A 80 6.49 6.46 -2.19
C GLN A 80 7.87 6.65 -1.53
N ARG A 81 7.91 7.25 -0.34
CA ARG A 81 9.15 7.38 0.46
C ARG A 81 9.70 6.03 0.94
N LEU A 82 8.86 5.00 0.99
CA LEU A 82 9.27 3.63 1.28
C LEU A 82 9.68 2.86 0.02
N GLY A 83 9.60 3.47 -1.18
CA GLY A 83 9.82 2.81 -2.46
C GLY A 83 8.61 2.02 -2.97
N VAL A 84 7.45 2.19 -2.35
CA VAL A 84 6.24 1.40 -2.61
C VAL A 84 5.22 2.25 -3.39
N THR A 85 4.53 1.65 -4.36
CA THR A 85 3.55 2.37 -5.20
C THR A 85 2.12 2.03 -4.81
N ALA A 86 1.18 2.90 -5.18
CA ALA A 86 -0.25 2.69 -5.00
C ALA A 86 -0.97 2.95 -6.32
N SER A 87 -1.87 2.04 -6.73
CA SER A 87 -2.63 2.18 -7.99
C SER A 87 -4.04 2.72 -7.74
N ASN A 88 -4.74 2.08 -6.80
CA ASN A 88 -6.09 2.43 -6.36
C ASN A 88 -6.04 2.82 -4.88
N LEU A 89 -7.10 3.48 -4.41
CA LEU A 89 -7.23 3.78 -2.99
C LEU A 89 -7.13 2.47 -2.20
N TRP A 90 -6.15 2.43 -1.30
CA TRP A 90 -5.85 1.27 -0.45
C TRP A 90 -5.26 0.03 -1.12
N VAL A 91 -4.83 0.12 -2.37
CA VAL A 91 -4.07 -0.93 -3.06
C VAL A 91 -2.62 -0.50 -3.16
N VAL A 92 -1.73 -1.37 -2.68
CA VAL A 92 -0.29 -1.13 -2.57
C VAL A 92 0.46 -2.21 -3.33
N HIS A 93 1.52 -1.80 -4.03
CA HIS A 93 2.33 -2.66 -4.87
C HIS A 93 3.80 -2.55 -4.48
N PHE A 94 4.44 -3.71 -4.32
CA PHE A 94 5.89 -3.81 -4.19
C PHE A 94 6.45 -4.38 -5.49
N ASP A 95 7.36 -3.63 -6.10
CA ASP A 95 8.08 -4.06 -7.28
C ASP A 95 9.10 -5.15 -6.89
N THR A 96 9.11 -6.27 -7.60
CA THR A 96 10.05 -7.40 -7.40
C THR A 96 11.13 -7.48 -8.47
N GLY A 97 11.11 -6.60 -9.47
CA GLY A 97 11.95 -6.69 -10.67
C GLY A 97 11.29 -7.51 -11.78
N ASP A 98 10.46 -8.50 -11.43
CA ASP A 98 9.73 -9.37 -12.38
C ASP A 98 8.23 -9.04 -12.49
N GLY A 99 7.72 -8.27 -11.55
CA GLY A 99 6.30 -7.96 -11.40
C GLY A 99 6.00 -7.34 -10.04
N HIS A 100 4.73 -7.37 -9.63
CA HIS A 100 4.26 -6.72 -8.43
C HIS A 100 3.68 -7.70 -7.42
N LEU A 101 4.16 -7.61 -6.19
CA LEU A 101 3.47 -8.14 -5.01
C LEU A 101 2.40 -7.15 -4.58
N CYS A 102 1.17 -7.62 -4.43
CA CYS A 102 0.03 -6.76 -4.16
C CYS A 102 -0.54 -7.01 -2.77
N TRP A 103 -0.84 -5.89 -2.11
CA TRP A 103 -1.59 -5.87 -0.87
C TRP A 103 -2.76 -4.90 -0.97
N ARG A 104 -3.89 -5.25 -0.37
CA ARG A 104 -5.08 -4.40 -0.30
C ARG A 104 -5.59 -4.32 1.12
N PHE A 105 -5.84 -3.11 1.61
CA PHE A 105 -6.48 -2.95 2.93
C PHE A 105 -7.92 -3.50 2.89
N PRO A 106 -8.40 -4.22 3.94
CA PRO A 106 -7.78 -4.48 5.24
C PRO A 106 -7.12 -5.88 5.36
N GLU A 107 -6.57 -6.44 4.28
CA GLU A 107 -5.92 -7.74 4.33
C GLU A 107 -4.73 -7.73 5.30
N LEU A 108 -4.44 -8.86 5.95
CA LEU A 108 -3.38 -8.94 6.97
C LEU A 108 -1.99 -9.16 6.37
N ARG A 109 -1.93 -9.65 5.13
CA ARG A 109 -0.70 -10.05 4.44
C ARG A 109 -0.82 -9.81 2.95
N ILE A 110 0.32 -9.69 2.27
CA ILE A 110 0.41 -9.70 0.81
C ILE A 110 -0.23 -11.00 0.32
N SER A 111 -1.17 -10.90 -0.61
CA SER A 111 -2.08 -12.00 -0.99
C SER A 111 -1.96 -12.38 -2.45
N SER A 112 -1.45 -11.49 -3.30
CA SER A 112 -1.44 -11.67 -4.74
C SER A 112 -0.16 -11.19 -5.40
N TYR A 113 0.11 -11.75 -6.57
CA TYR A 113 1.18 -11.35 -7.47
C TYR A 113 0.64 -11.20 -8.89
N HIS A 114 1.20 -10.26 -9.66
CA HIS A 114 1.00 -10.18 -11.11
C HIS A 114 2.24 -9.67 -11.82
N TYR A 115 2.42 -10.05 -13.09
CA TYR A 115 3.49 -9.51 -13.95
C TYR A 115 3.19 -8.06 -14.36
N TYR A 116 4.19 -7.37 -14.93
CA TYR A 116 4.00 -6.00 -15.44
C TYR A 116 2.96 -5.90 -16.54
N ASP A 117 2.94 -6.88 -17.44
CA ASP A 117 2.04 -6.91 -18.59
C ASP A 117 0.62 -7.38 -18.20
N ASP A 118 0.47 -7.95 -17.00
CA ASP A 118 -0.82 -8.34 -16.45
C ASP A 118 -1.52 -7.12 -15.84
N CYS A 119 -2.74 -6.85 -16.31
CA CYS A 119 -3.62 -5.90 -15.65
C CYS A 119 -4.17 -6.48 -14.33
N GLU A 120 -4.89 -5.67 -13.54
CA GLU A 120 -5.35 -6.04 -12.19
C GLU A 120 -6.17 -7.35 -12.13
N HIS A 121 -6.71 -7.81 -13.27
CA HIS A 121 -7.44 -9.07 -13.44
C HIS A 121 -6.56 -10.33 -13.59
N GLY A 122 -5.26 -10.17 -13.85
CA GLY A 122 -4.29 -11.27 -13.96
C GLY A 122 -3.69 -11.73 -12.63
N ARG A 123 -4.16 -11.18 -11.49
CA ARG A 123 -3.65 -11.49 -10.16
C ARG A 123 -3.81 -12.96 -9.83
N ARG A 124 -2.70 -13.57 -9.42
CA ARG A 124 -2.64 -14.95 -8.93
C ARG A 124 -2.49 -14.94 -7.42
N ALA A 125 -3.00 -15.97 -6.77
CA ALA A 125 -2.73 -16.18 -5.34
C ALA A 125 -1.23 -16.33 -5.14
N LEU A 126 -0.67 -15.53 -4.23
CA LEU A 126 0.78 -15.48 -4.04
C LEU A 126 1.36 -16.83 -3.63
N ASP A 127 0.69 -17.52 -2.69
CA ASP A 127 1.14 -18.81 -2.16
C ASP A 127 1.21 -19.87 -3.28
N GLU A 128 0.17 -19.94 -4.13
CA GLU A 128 0.12 -20.86 -5.29
C GLU A 128 1.21 -20.54 -6.31
N TYR A 129 1.46 -19.25 -6.59
CA TYR A 129 2.50 -18.85 -7.53
C TYR A 129 3.90 -19.26 -7.04
N ILE A 130 4.19 -19.03 -5.75
CA ILE A 130 5.49 -19.40 -5.17
C ILE A 130 5.69 -20.92 -5.21
N GLU A 131 4.66 -21.70 -4.88
CA GLU A 131 4.72 -23.16 -4.94
C GLU A 131 5.01 -23.70 -6.34
N LEU A 132 4.42 -23.08 -7.37
CA LEU A 132 4.57 -23.53 -8.77
C LEU A 132 5.86 -23.06 -9.44
N PHE A 133 6.29 -21.82 -9.17
CA PHE A 133 7.34 -21.16 -9.96
C PHE A 133 8.63 -20.90 -9.18
N GLN A 134 8.61 -20.92 -7.85
CA GLN A 134 9.77 -20.69 -6.98
C GLN A 134 10.67 -19.53 -7.43
N PRO A 135 10.11 -18.31 -7.55
CA PRO A 135 10.88 -17.17 -8.05
C PRO A 135 11.97 -16.75 -7.06
N ASP A 136 13.05 -16.16 -7.57
CA ASP A 136 14.22 -15.76 -6.76
C ASP A 136 13.91 -14.71 -5.68
N TRP A 137 12.81 -13.97 -5.83
CA TRP A 137 12.37 -12.96 -4.88
C TRP A 137 11.55 -13.50 -3.70
N ALA A 138 11.12 -14.78 -3.70
CA ALA A 138 10.20 -15.35 -2.70
C ALA A 138 10.84 -15.74 -1.35
#